data_AF-A0A5N3D192-F1
#
_entry.id   AF-A0A5N3D192-F1
#
_cell.length_a   1.000
_cell.length_b   1.000
_cell.length_c   1.000
_cell.angle_alpha   90.00
_cell.angle_beta   90.00
_cell.angle_gamma   90.00
#
_symmetry.space_group_name_H-M   'P 1'
#
loop_
_entity.id
_entity.type
_entity.pdbx_description
1 polymer ?
#
loop_
_entity_poly.entity_id
_entity_poly.type
_entity_poly.pdbx_seq_one_letter_code
_entity_poly.pdbx_strand_id
1 'polypeptide(L)'
;MIVFFYIKDALQNIAENKKQIFTFVIFLTLSFIGITITDSLIFSVSKKAEEELKTYGDNVISIDIYNQKNINEVMQVLSPIYKSLSYSKTYIFNGGQTPYDDKPLSVTGIDALGLSINKITTNNMEFNGDVAIVSEDSPYLHNGIVFLNGIPFKIIGVIPKMKMDFLDSLGLSKYQSNNQLFVPLSTLFRFKLSSNIDNVKIVLSDKVGENDINTTKKTLGEEKIPEYNIITALDVRTTVDKVLNRFSILTNTIYIMLTLFAAVICIVLCKRTFSSRSTEFALKIIHGIKQNSIILVVIIESMITLVICLFNSLVASYFIMLWMSQMLSTDIKIRVVMISLSLSGVLLIFLCSNIFFGKLFFRINPIYLIKGRQQ
;
A
#
# COMPACT_ATOMS: atom_id res chain seq x y z
N MET A 1 -26.09 19.20 38.29
CA MET A 1 -26.47 20.63 38.21
C MET A 1 -25.28 21.55 37.94
N ILE A 2 -24.17 21.44 38.69
CA ILE A 2 -22.98 22.33 38.55
C ILE A 2 -22.27 22.18 37.19
N VAL A 3 -22.08 20.95 36.69
CA VAL A 3 -21.43 20.69 35.38
C VAL A 3 -22.23 21.28 34.22
N PHE A 4 -23.56 21.21 34.28
CA PHE A 4 -24.44 21.80 33.26
C PHE A 4 -24.30 23.33 33.19
N PHE A 5 -24.07 23.98 34.34
CA PHE A 5 -23.81 25.42 34.40
C PHE A 5 -22.50 25.78 33.69
N TYR A 6 -21.42 25.02 33.91
CA TYR A 6 -20.15 25.24 33.23
C TYR A 6 -20.21 24.97 31.72
N ILE A 7 -20.98 23.97 31.29
CA ILE A 7 -21.21 23.71 29.86
C ILE A 7 -21.99 24.86 29.21
N LYS A 8 -23.03 25.37 29.88
CA LYS A 8 -23.82 26.50 29.38
C LYS A 8 -22.99 27.78 29.29
N ASP A 9 -22.18 28.07 30.30
CA ASP A 9 -21.23 29.21 30.29
C ASP A 9 -20.20 29.04 29.16
N ALA A 10 -19.64 27.83 28.99
CA ALA A 10 -18.73 27.54 27.87
C ALA A 10 -19.39 27.76 26.49
N LEU A 11 -20.62 27.29 26.29
CA LEU A 11 -21.36 27.50 25.03
C LEU A 11 -21.66 28.98 24.77
N GLN A 12 -22.01 29.74 25.81
CA GLN A 12 -22.24 31.17 25.69
C GLN A 12 -20.94 31.92 25.35
N ASN A 13 -19.84 31.57 26.01
CA ASN A 13 -18.52 32.10 25.69
C ASN A 13 -18.11 31.79 24.24
N ILE A 14 -18.49 30.61 23.73
CA ILE A 14 -18.29 30.25 22.32
C ILE A 14 -19.09 31.16 21.39
N ALA A 15 -20.35 31.43 21.74
CA ALA A 15 -21.24 32.29 20.96
C ALA A 15 -20.84 33.77 21.00
N GLU A 16 -20.20 34.24 22.07
CA GLU A 16 -19.73 35.63 22.20
C GLU A 16 -18.41 35.83 21.43
N ASN A 17 -17.52 34.83 21.43
CA ASN A 17 -16.17 34.93 20.84
C ASN A 17 -16.05 34.32 19.43
N LYS A 18 -17.10 34.44 18.61
CA LYS A 18 -17.21 33.79 17.27
C LYS A 18 -16.00 34.00 16.37
N LYS A 19 -15.46 35.21 16.26
CA LYS A 19 -14.34 35.51 15.33
C LYS A 19 -13.06 34.76 15.71
N GLN A 20 -12.75 34.71 17.00
CA GLN A 20 -11.57 34.01 17.50
C GLN A 20 -11.73 32.50 17.38
N ILE A 21 -12.90 31.97 17.73
CA ILE A 21 -13.19 30.54 17.66
C ILE A 21 -13.29 30.05 16.23
N PHE A 22 -13.83 30.85 15.31
CA PHE A 22 -13.85 30.51 13.90
C PHE A 22 -12.43 30.40 13.33
N THR A 23 -11.55 31.34 13.70
CA THR A 23 -10.13 31.29 13.33
C THR A 23 -9.45 30.04 13.92
N PHE A 24 -9.76 29.73 15.19
CA PHE A 24 -9.30 28.51 15.86
C PHE A 24 -9.72 27.24 15.10
N VAL A 25 -11.00 27.17 14.72
CA VAL A 25 -11.56 26.04 13.99
C VAL A 25 -10.89 25.87 12.63
N ILE A 26 -10.66 26.93 11.86
CA ILE A 26 -10.02 26.84 10.55
C ILE A 26 -8.60 26.27 10.63
N PHE A 27 -7.75 26.81 11.50
CA PHE A 27 -6.34 26.36 11.55
C PHE A 27 -6.20 24.93 12.06
N LEU A 28 -7.03 24.55 13.03
CA LEU A 28 -6.98 23.22 13.64
C LEU A 28 -7.61 22.16 12.73
N THR A 29 -8.71 22.49 12.04
CA THR A 29 -9.29 21.62 10.99
C THR A 29 -8.31 21.37 9.86
N LEU A 30 -7.66 22.42 9.33
CA LEU A 30 -6.68 22.29 8.26
C LEU A 30 -5.50 21.39 8.67
N SER A 31 -5.02 21.54 9.92
CA SER A 31 -3.94 20.71 10.46
C SER A 31 -4.32 19.23 10.52
N PHE A 32 -5.52 18.92 11.02
CA PHE A 32 -6.01 17.54 11.08
C PHE A 32 -6.30 16.94 9.70
N ILE A 33 -6.77 17.75 8.76
CA ILE A 33 -6.96 17.32 7.37
C ILE A 33 -5.63 16.85 6.78
N GLY A 34 -4.56 17.65 6.95
CA GLY A 34 -3.22 17.31 6.48
C GLY A 34 -2.68 16.00 7.07
N ILE A 35 -2.83 15.81 8.39
CA ILE A 35 -2.43 14.58 9.07
C ILE A 35 -3.19 13.36 8.53
N THR A 36 -4.51 13.48 8.36
CA THR A 36 -5.38 12.37 7.95
C THR A 36 -5.13 11.95 6.49
N ILE A 37 -4.98 12.92 5.59
CA ILE A 37 -4.76 12.65 4.17
C ILE A 37 -3.38 12.03 3.94
N THR A 38 -2.34 12.63 4.52
CA THR A 38 -0.97 12.13 4.35
C THR A 38 -0.89 10.67 4.77
N ASP A 39 -1.29 10.34 6.00
CA ASP A 39 -1.29 8.96 6.53
C ASP A 39 -2.04 7.97 5.61
N SER A 40 -3.23 8.36 5.16
CA SER A 40 -4.08 7.49 4.32
C SER A 40 -3.49 7.23 2.93
N LEU A 41 -2.88 8.24 2.31
CA LEU A 41 -2.21 8.08 1.01
C LEU A 41 -1.03 7.11 1.10
N ILE A 42 -0.22 7.25 2.14
CA ILE A 42 1.00 6.45 2.34
C ILE A 42 0.65 4.98 2.51
N PHE A 43 -0.35 4.71 3.34
CA PHE A 43 -0.81 3.35 3.57
C PHE A 43 -1.38 2.71 2.30
N SER A 44 -2.16 3.47 1.52
CA SER A 44 -2.73 3.00 0.26
C SER A 44 -1.65 2.58 -0.74
N VAL A 45 -0.65 3.43 -0.97
CA VAL A 45 0.46 3.14 -1.91
C VAL A 45 1.24 1.91 -1.44
N SER A 46 1.56 1.84 -0.14
CA SER A 46 2.33 0.71 0.40
C SER A 46 1.57 -0.61 0.28
N LYS A 47 0.27 -0.59 0.57
CA LYS A 47 -0.58 -1.78 0.46
C LYS A 47 -0.75 -2.22 -0.99
N LYS A 48 -0.92 -1.28 -1.92
CA LYS A 48 -1.02 -1.58 -3.35
C LYS A 48 0.27 -2.22 -3.88
N ALA A 49 1.43 -1.71 -3.46
CA ALA A 49 2.72 -2.31 -3.80
C ALA A 49 2.85 -3.74 -3.25
N GLU A 50 2.43 -3.99 -2.01
CA GLU A 50 2.44 -5.34 -1.41
C GLU A 50 1.50 -6.31 -2.14
N GLU A 51 0.31 -5.84 -2.54
CA GLU A 51 -0.66 -6.63 -3.30
C GLU A 51 -0.12 -7.00 -4.70
N GLU A 52 0.50 -6.07 -5.42
CA GLU A 52 1.12 -6.35 -6.72
C GLU A 52 2.29 -7.34 -6.60
N LEU A 53 3.13 -7.20 -5.56
CA LEU A 53 4.23 -8.15 -5.28
C LEU A 53 3.74 -9.56 -4.98
N LYS A 54 2.73 -9.72 -4.11
CA LYS A 54 2.13 -11.04 -3.79
C LYS A 54 1.60 -11.77 -5.02
N THR A 55 1.30 -11.02 -6.08
CA THR A 55 0.82 -11.59 -7.33
C THR A 55 1.98 -12.20 -8.14
N TYR A 56 3.22 -11.78 -7.91
CA TYR A 56 4.43 -12.19 -8.62
C TYR A 56 5.04 -13.54 -8.16
N GLY A 57 4.35 -14.32 -7.32
CA GLY A 57 4.82 -15.67 -6.92
C GLY A 57 6.03 -15.65 -5.98
N ASP A 58 5.83 -15.14 -4.76
CA ASP A 58 6.86 -14.97 -3.71
C ASP A 58 7.66 -16.23 -3.32
N ASN A 59 7.17 -17.41 -3.71
CA ASN A 59 7.70 -18.71 -3.35
C ASN A 59 8.32 -19.47 -4.52
N VAL A 60 8.51 -18.82 -5.68
CA VAL A 60 9.01 -19.47 -6.90
C VAL A 60 10.42 -18.98 -7.24
N ILE A 61 11.32 -19.93 -7.47
CA ILE A 61 12.65 -19.70 -8.05
C ILE A 61 12.60 -20.20 -9.49
N SER A 62 12.76 -19.30 -10.46
CA SER A 62 12.84 -19.64 -11.88
C SER A 62 14.30 -19.73 -12.30
N ILE A 63 14.69 -20.80 -12.97
CA ILE A 63 16.04 -21.05 -13.46
C ILE A 63 15.94 -21.20 -14.96
N ASP A 64 16.43 -20.21 -15.70
CA ASP A 64 16.59 -20.29 -17.14
C ASP A 64 17.91 -20.96 -17.47
N ILE A 65 17.87 -21.99 -18.30
CA ILE A 65 19.01 -22.76 -18.74
C ILE A 65 19.26 -22.41 -20.20
N TYR A 66 20.36 -21.70 -20.48
CA TYR A 66 20.64 -21.21 -21.83
C TYR A 66 20.90 -22.37 -22.81
N ASN A 67 21.63 -23.39 -22.36
CA ASN A 67 21.86 -24.62 -23.13
C ASN A 67 20.83 -25.67 -22.71
N GLN A 68 19.79 -25.84 -23.52
CA GLN A 68 18.67 -26.74 -23.22
C GLN A 68 19.17 -28.13 -22.77
N LYS A 69 18.83 -28.53 -21.54
CA LYS A 69 19.24 -29.81 -20.96
C LYS A 69 18.09 -30.79 -20.88
N ASN A 70 18.40 -32.09 -20.86
CA ASN A 70 17.38 -33.11 -20.71
C ASN A 70 16.72 -33.02 -19.32
N ILE A 71 15.39 -33.14 -19.28
CA ILE A 71 14.61 -33.10 -18.04
C ILE A 71 15.13 -34.08 -16.96
N ASN A 72 15.60 -35.27 -17.37
CA ASN A 72 16.09 -36.29 -16.45
C ASN A 72 17.38 -35.86 -15.72
N GLU A 73 18.29 -35.19 -16.42
CA GLU A 73 19.56 -34.70 -15.83
C GLU A 73 19.27 -33.61 -14.80
N VAL A 74 18.37 -32.68 -15.14
CA VAL A 74 17.94 -31.61 -14.24
C VAL A 74 17.20 -32.16 -13.02
N MET A 75 16.33 -33.16 -13.23
CA MET A 75 15.60 -33.82 -12.15
C MET A 75 16.54 -34.52 -11.17
N GLN A 76 17.59 -35.19 -11.64
CA GLN A 76 18.58 -35.83 -10.77
C GLN A 76 19.29 -34.83 -9.85
N VAL A 77 19.56 -33.63 -10.34
CA VAL A 77 20.25 -32.57 -9.58
C VAL A 77 19.33 -31.88 -8.56
N LEU A 78 18.08 -31.58 -8.93
CA LEU A 78 17.21 -30.74 -8.11
C LEU A 78 16.23 -31.52 -7.22
N SER A 79 15.81 -32.72 -7.61
CA SER A 79 14.84 -33.53 -6.84
C SER A 79 15.31 -33.97 -5.45
N PRO A 80 16.63 -34.18 -5.15
CA PRO A 80 17.07 -34.52 -3.81
C PRO A 80 16.86 -33.39 -2.79
N ILE A 81 16.81 -32.15 -3.26
CA ILE A 81 16.75 -30.94 -2.42
C ILE A 81 15.34 -30.36 -2.41
N TYR A 82 14.66 -30.38 -3.55
CA TYR A 82 13.36 -29.73 -3.73
C TYR A 82 12.28 -30.72 -4.11
N LYS A 83 11.15 -30.67 -3.39
CA LYS A 83 10.02 -31.59 -3.57
C LYS A 83 9.10 -31.22 -4.73
N SER A 84 9.01 -29.93 -5.07
CA SER A 84 8.09 -29.42 -6.09
C SER A 84 8.85 -28.66 -7.16
N LEU A 85 8.97 -29.30 -8.31
CA LEU A 85 9.62 -28.80 -9.51
C LEU A 85 8.59 -28.71 -10.63
N SER A 86 8.57 -27.59 -11.33
CA SER A 86 7.80 -27.39 -12.56
C SER A 86 8.76 -27.15 -13.71
N TYR A 87 8.48 -27.76 -14.85
CA TYR A 87 9.34 -27.69 -16.02
C TYR A 87 8.63 -26.96 -17.16
N SER A 88 9.41 -26.20 -17.92
CA SER A 88 8.88 -25.58 -19.13
C SER A 88 9.88 -25.58 -20.29
N LYS A 89 9.31 -25.46 -21.49
CA LYS A 89 10.04 -25.40 -22.76
C LYS A 89 9.42 -24.36 -23.67
N THR A 90 10.16 -23.36 -24.08
CA THR A 90 9.71 -22.38 -25.07
C THR A 90 10.21 -22.76 -26.46
N TYR A 91 9.33 -22.62 -27.45
CA TYR A 91 9.66 -22.85 -28.84
C TYR A 91 8.86 -21.93 -29.77
N ILE A 92 9.46 -21.56 -30.90
CA ILE A 92 8.81 -20.73 -31.91
C ILE A 92 8.17 -21.64 -32.98
N PHE A 93 6.85 -21.60 -33.08
CA PHE A 93 6.10 -22.29 -34.14
C PHE A 93 5.61 -21.30 -35.19
N ASN A 94 5.35 -21.76 -36.41
CA ASN A 94 4.58 -20.98 -37.36
C ASN A 94 3.10 -21.22 -37.05
N GLY A 95 2.30 -20.18 -36.92
CA GLY A 95 0.90 -20.38 -36.61
C GLY A 95 0.07 -19.12 -36.60
N GLY A 96 -1.23 -19.33 -36.45
CA GLY A 96 -2.18 -18.23 -36.40
C GLY A 96 -3.62 -18.69 -36.27
N GLN A 97 -4.53 -17.88 -36.78
CA GLN A 97 -5.96 -18.19 -36.76
C GLN A 97 -6.34 -19.22 -37.83
N THR A 98 -5.50 -19.38 -38.86
CA THR A 98 -5.71 -20.29 -39.97
C THR A 98 -4.55 -21.29 -40.08
N PRO A 99 -4.77 -22.48 -40.68
CA PRO A 99 -3.71 -23.47 -40.87
C PRO A 99 -2.61 -23.03 -41.86
N TYR A 100 -2.80 -21.92 -42.57
CA TYR A 100 -1.87 -21.37 -43.55
C TYR A 100 -1.15 -20.12 -43.04
N ASP A 101 -1.41 -19.69 -41.80
CA ASP A 101 -0.72 -18.54 -41.21
C ASP A 101 0.73 -18.89 -40.88
N ASP A 102 1.67 -18.22 -41.54
CA ASP A 102 3.13 -18.39 -41.37
C ASP A 102 3.74 -17.38 -40.40
N LYS A 103 2.95 -16.89 -39.43
CA LYS A 103 3.46 -15.94 -38.43
C LYS A 103 4.25 -16.69 -37.34
N PRO A 104 5.45 -16.23 -36.97
CA PRO A 104 6.19 -16.83 -35.86
C PRO A 104 5.48 -16.53 -34.54
N LEU A 105 5.14 -17.58 -33.81
CA LEU A 105 4.48 -17.56 -32.51
C LEU A 105 5.37 -18.23 -31.47
N SER A 106 5.67 -17.51 -30.39
CA SER A 106 6.33 -18.09 -29.21
C SER A 106 5.31 -18.90 -28.41
N VAL A 107 5.56 -20.20 -28.26
CA VAL A 107 4.72 -21.15 -27.54
C VAL A 107 5.51 -21.75 -26.40
N THR A 108 4.95 -21.74 -25.20
CA THR A 108 5.58 -22.31 -24.02
C THR A 108 4.84 -23.57 -23.56
N GLY A 109 5.55 -24.69 -23.56
CA GLY A 109 5.12 -25.93 -22.97
C GLY A 109 5.27 -25.84 -21.45
N ILE A 110 4.18 -26.07 -20.70
CA ILE A 110 4.19 -26.11 -19.23
C ILE A 110 3.58 -27.42 -18.73
N ASP A 111 3.99 -27.83 -17.54
CA ASP A 111 3.36 -28.95 -16.83
C ASP A 111 2.16 -28.50 -15.97
N ALA A 112 1.47 -29.46 -15.36
CA ALA A 112 0.30 -29.19 -14.53
C ALA A 112 0.64 -28.31 -13.31
N LEU A 113 1.83 -28.46 -12.73
CA LEU A 113 2.31 -27.58 -11.66
C LEU A 113 2.51 -26.15 -12.16
N GLY A 114 3.00 -25.97 -13.39
CA GLY A 114 3.15 -24.68 -14.06
C GLY A 114 1.84 -23.91 -14.20
N LEU A 115 0.72 -24.60 -14.44
CA LEU A 115 -0.61 -23.99 -14.44
C LEU A 115 -0.98 -23.41 -13.06
N SER A 116 -0.72 -24.17 -12.00
CA SER A 116 -1.04 -23.77 -10.63
C SER A 116 -0.21 -22.58 -10.17
N ILE A 117 1.08 -22.55 -10.53
CA ILE A 117 2.00 -21.45 -10.25
C ILE A 117 1.51 -20.15 -10.92
N ASN A 118 1.08 -20.25 -12.17
CA ASN A 118 0.59 -19.11 -12.93
C ASN A 118 -0.88 -18.74 -12.61
N LYS A 119 -1.53 -19.43 -11.65
CA LYS A 119 -2.93 -19.24 -11.24
C LYS A 119 -3.92 -19.27 -12.42
N ILE A 120 -3.68 -20.14 -13.40
CA ILE A 120 -4.51 -20.22 -14.60
C ILE A 120 -5.71 -21.12 -14.33
N THR A 121 -6.91 -20.58 -14.49
CA THR A 121 -8.15 -21.37 -14.45
C THR A 121 -8.45 -21.95 -15.82
N THR A 122 -8.58 -23.27 -15.90
CA THR A 122 -9.09 -23.97 -17.09
C THR A 122 -10.61 -24.07 -17.00
N ASN A 123 -11.30 -24.06 -18.15
CA ASN A 123 -12.77 -24.17 -18.23
C ASN A 123 -13.25 -25.62 -17.94
N ASN A 124 -12.83 -26.20 -16.82
CA ASN A 124 -13.10 -27.58 -16.38
C ASN A 124 -12.69 -28.67 -17.41
N MET A 125 -11.79 -28.36 -18.34
CA MET A 125 -11.20 -29.32 -19.28
C MET A 125 -9.79 -29.72 -18.82
N GLU A 126 -9.43 -30.99 -19.05
CA GLU A 126 -8.09 -31.51 -18.77
C GLU A 126 -7.05 -30.83 -19.66
N PHE A 127 -5.92 -30.43 -19.06
CA PHE A 127 -4.79 -29.83 -19.79
C PHE A 127 -3.88 -30.91 -20.36
N ASN A 128 -4.37 -31.62 -21.37
CA ASN A 128 -3.64 -32.69 -22.05
C ASN A 128 -3.95 -32.72 -23.56
N GLY A 129 -2.99 -33.16 -24.37
CA GLY A 129 -3.12 -33.23 -25.83
C GLY A 129 -3.03 -31.87 -26.52
N ASP A 130 -3.80 -31.72 -27.60
CA ASP A 130 -3.74 -30.55 -28.49
C ASP A 130 -4.65 -29.42 -27.97
N VAL A 131 -4.33 -28.97 -26.75
CA VAL A 131 -5.02 -27.87 -26.05
C VAL A 131 -4.07 -26.71 -25.82
N ALA A 132 -4.61 -25.50 -25.80
CA ALA A 132 -3.84 -24.29 -25.58
C ALA A 132 -4.54 -23.33 -24.61
N ILE A 133 -3.73 -22.47 -24.02
CA ILE A 133 -4.14 -21.38 -23.14
C ILE A 133 -3.53 -20.11 -23.70
N VAL A 134 -4.35 -19.08 -23.88
CA VAL A 134 -3.94 -17.80 -24.48
C VAL A 134 -3.98 -16.67 -23.47
N SER A 135 -3.19 -15.61 -23.72
CA SER A 135 -3.37 -14.35 -23.01
C SER A 135 -4.70 -13.67 -23.38
N GLU A 136 -5.27 -12.92 -22.45
CA GLU A 136 -6.50 -12.12 -22.63
C GLU A 136 -6.40 -11.14 -23.80
N ASP A 137 -5.22 -10.56 -24.03
CA ASP A 137 -4.95 -9.63 -25.13
C ASP A 137 -4.74 -10.33 -26.49
N SER A 138 -4.77 -11.67 -26.54
CA SER A 138 -4.43 -12.38 -27.78
C SER A 138 -5.56 -12.31 -28.82
N PRO A 139 -5.23 -12.14 -30.11
CA PRO A 139 -6.23 -12.13 -31.18
C PRO A 139 -6.88 -13.51 -31.41
N TYR A 140 -6.40 -14.56 -30.75
CA TYR A 140 -6.86 -15.94 -30.92
C TYR A 140 -8.06 -16.28 -30.03
N LEU A 141 -8.34 -15.45 -29.03
CA LEU A 141 -9.37 -15.70 -28.03
C LEU A 141 -10.78 -15.89 -28.64
N HIS A 142 -11.12 -15.10 -29.65
CA HIS A 142 -12.47 -15.09 -30.25
C HIS A 142 -12.79 -16.34 -31.09
N ASN A 143 -11.78 -16.98 -31.68
CA ASN A 143 -12.00 -18.13 -32.57
C ASN A 143 -12.01 -19.47 -31.80
N GLY A 144 -11.59 -19.47 -30.52
CA GLY A 144 -11.56 -20.66 -29.68
C GLY A 144 -10.56 -21.76 -30.10
N ILE A 145 -9.84 -21.53 -31.21
CA ILE A 145 -8.86 -22.45 -31.81
C ILE A 145 -7.66 -21.62 -32.29
N VAL A 146 -6.47 -22.17 -32.10
CA VAL A 146 -5.22 -21.64 -32.68
C VAL A 146 -4.53 -22.75 -33.46
N PHE A 147 -3.93 -22.43 -34.60
CA PHE A 147 -3.19 -23.40 -35.40
C PHE A 147 -1.70 -23.23 -35.17
N LEU A 148 -1.01 -24.33 -34.85
CA LEU A 148 0.45 -24.39 -34.71
C LEU A 148 1.00 -25.40 -35.72
N ASN A 149 1.83 -24.94 -36.66
CA ASN A 149 2.31 -25.67 -37.82
C ASN A 149 1.19 -26.43 -38.55
N GLY A 150 0.03 -25.78 -38.74
CA GLY A 150 -1.14 -26.35 -39.39
C GLY A 150 -2.00 -27.28 -38.53
N ILE A 151 -1.61 -27.57 -37.27
CA ILE A 151 -2.36 -28.45 -36.37
C ILE A 151 -3.28 -27.61 -35.47
N PRO A 152 -4.58 -27.95 -35.35
CA PRO A 152 -5.51 -27.20 -34.51
C PRO A 152 -5.32 -27.50 -33.02
N PHE A 153 -5.24 -26.45 -32.21
CA PHE A 153 -5.23 -26.50 -30.75
C PHE A 153 -6.48 -25.81 -30.20
N LYS A 154 -7.23 -26.51 -29.35
CA LYS A 154 -8.43 -25.95 -28.70
C LYS A 154 -8.04 -25.06 -27.53
N ILE A 155 -8.59 -23.84 -27.48
CA ILE A 155 -8.37 -22.91 -26.37
C ILE A 155 -9.25 -23.32 -25.19
N ILE A 156 -8.64 -23.67 -24.05
CA ILE A 156 -9.35 -24.16 -22.85
C ILE A 156 -9.28 -23.21 -21.65
N GLY A 157 -8.50 -22.14 -21.75
CA GLY A 157 -8.31 -21.19 -20.67
C GLY A 157 -7.68 -19.89 -21.16
N VAL A 158 -7.83 -18.86 -20.34
CA VAL A 158 -7.32 -17.51 -20.60
C VAL A 158 -6.45 -17.09 -19.43
N ILE A 159 -5.30 -16.49 -19.73
CA ILE A 159 -4.43 -15.89 -18.72
C ILE A 159 -4.85 -14.43 -18.58
N PRO A 160 -5.39 -14.03 -17.42
CA PRO A 160 -5.75 -12.64 -17.20
C PRO A 160 -4.49 -11.80 -17.21
N LYS A 161 -4.58 -10.61 -17.82
CA LYS A 161 -3.48 -9.65 -17.73
C LYS A 161 -3.41 -9.11 -16.30
N MET A 162 -2.34 -9.41 -15.58
CA MET A 162 -2.11 -8.80 -14.28
C MET A 162 -1.85 -7.30 -14.48
N LYS A 163 -2.75 -6.45 -13.94
CA LYS A 163 -2.52 -5.01 -13.87
C LYS A 163 -1.48 -4.73 -12.79
N MET A 164 -0.29 -4.30 -13.20
CA MET A 164 0.84 -3.99 -12.31
C MET A 164 1.25 -2.52 -12.48
N ASP A 165 0.29 -1.60 -12.38
CA ASP A 165 0.53 -0.18 -12.67
C ASP A 165 1.66 0.41 -11.80
N PHE A 166 1.80 -0.06 -10.55
CA PHE A 166 2.88 0.39 -9.67
C PHE A 166 4.24 -0.21 -10.07
N LEU A 167 4.35 -1.52 -10.27
CA LEU A 167 5.62 -2.12 -10.70
C LEU A 167 6.06 -1.64 -12.09
N ASP A 168 5.10 -1.40 -12.98
CA ASP A 168 5.31 -0.80 -14.31
C ASP A 168 5.88 0.62 -14.18
N SER A 169 5.34 1.43 -13.26
CA SER A 169 5.86 2.78 -12.99
C SER A 169 7.30 2.77 -12.44
N LEU A 170 7.70 1.69 -11.77
CA LEU A 170 9.07 1.48 -11.29
C LEU A 170 10.00 0.88 -12.35
N GLY A 171 9.50 0.57 -13.55
CA GLY A 171 10.25 -0.10 -14.60
C GLY A 171 10.58 -1.57 -14.30
N LEU A 172 9.87 -2.18 -13.34
CA LEU A 172 10.06 -3.56 -12.88
C LEU A 172 9.17 -4.57 -13.65
N SER A 173 8.41 -4.10 -14.64
CA SER A 173 7.53 -4.92 -15.49
C SER A 173 8.25 -5.89 -16.43
N LYS A 174 9.55 -5.68 -16.65
CA LYS A 174 10.38 -6.40 -17.63
C LYS A 174 10.50 -7.91 -17.37
N TYR A 175 10.06 -8.39 -16.22
CA TYR A 175 10.20 -9.80 -15.86
C TYR A 175 9.00 -10.67 -16.25
N GLN A 176 7.95 -10.10 -16.85
CA GLN A 176 6.87 -10.91 -17.41
C GLN A 176 7.29 -11.45 -18.78
N SER A 177 7.34 -12.79 -18.91
CA SER A 177 7.59 -13.39 -20.22
C SER A 177 6.43 -13.04 -21.15
N ASN A 178 6.77 -12.56 -22.34
CA ASN A 178 5.84 -12.14 -23.37
C ASN A 178 5.16 -13.34 -24.07
N ASN A 179 5.00 -14.45 -23.34
CA ASN A 179 4.55 -15.72 -23.89
C ASN A 179 3.04 -15.65 -24.10
N GLN A 180 2.65 -15.54 -25.37
CA GLN A 180 1.27 -15.33 -25.77
C GLN A 180 0.43 -16.63 -25.70
N LEU A 181 1.10 -17.78 -25.67
CA LEU A 181 0.48 -19.10 -25.77
C LEU A 181 1.17 -20.16 -24.91
N PHE A 182 0.36 -20.91 -24.16
CA PHE A 182 0.80 -22.05 -23.36
C PHE A 182 0.14 -23.35 -23.85
N VAL A 183 0.92 -24.43 -23.89
CA VAL A 183 0.46 -25.79 -24.26
C VAL A 183 1.00 -26.81 -23.27
N PRO A 184 0.46 -28.04 -23.21
CA PRO A 184 1.02 -29.08 -22.37
C PRO A 184 2.47 -29.41 -22.78
N LEU A 185 3.36 -29.51 -21.79
CA LEU A 185 4.77 -29.84 -22.01
C LEU A 185 4.95 -31.18 -22.74
N SER A 186 4.11 -32.18 -22.40
CA SER A 186 4.07 -33.48 -23.07
C SER A 186 3.80 -33.35 -24.58
N THR A 187 2.88 -32.46 -24.95
CA THR A 187 2.57 -32.16 -26.36
C THR A 187 3.77 -31.53 -27.04
N LEU A 188 4.43 -30.56 -26.42
CA LEU A 188 5.59 -29.91 -27.03
C LEU A 188 6.80 -30.85 -27.19
N PHE A 189 7.02 -31.76 -26.23
CA PHE A 189 8.00 -32.84 -26.34
C PHE A 189 7.67 -33.82 -27.48
N ARG A 190 6.39 -34.20 -27.64
CA ARG A 190 5.95 -35.06 -28.75
C ARG A 190 6.18 -34.41 -30.10
N PHE A 191 5.89 -33.11 -30.23
CA PHE A 191 6.05 -32.37 -31.48
C PHE A 191 7.52 -32.17 -31.88
N LYS A 192 8.42 -32.02 -30.90
CA LYS A 192 9.85 -31.78 -31.15
C LYS A 192 10.73 -33.00 -31.00
N LEU A 193 10.18 -34.13 -30.58
CA LEU A 193 10.92 -35.37 -30.32
C LEU A 193 12.15 -35.12 -29.42
N SER A 194 12.01 -34.21 -28.45
CA SER A 194 13.10 -33.76 -27.58
C SER A 194 12.56 -33.44 -26.20
N SER A 195 13.12 -34.10 -25.18
CA SER A 195 12.85 -33.89 -23.75
C SER A 195 13.72 -32.80 -23.12
N ASN A 196 14.39 -31.98 -23.94
CA ASN A 196 15.22 -30.90 -23.43
C ASN A 196 14.33 -29.75 -22.97
N ILE A 197 14.66 -29.13 -21.85
CA ILE A 197 13.95 -27.99 -21.25
C ILE A 197 14.84 -26.75 -21.23
N ASP A 198 14.23 -25.58 -21.24
CA ASP A 198 14.93 -24.29 -21.15
C ASP A 198 14.67 -23.58 -19.81
N ASN A 199 13.65 -23.98 -19.06
CA ASN A 199 13.32 -23.36 -17.79
C ASN A 199 12.82 -24.37 -16.75
N VAL A 200 13.25 -24.15 -15.50
CA VAL A 200 12.83 -24.92 -14.33
C VAL A 200 12.35 -23.96 -13.26
N LYS A 201 11.17 -24.22 -12.70
CA LYS A 201 10.62 -23.48 -11.56
C LYS A 201 10.62 -24.37 -10.33
N ILE A 202 11.29 -23.92 -9.27
CA ILE A 202 11.25 -24.54 -7.96
C ILE A 202 10.14 -23.83 -7.16
N VAL A 203 9.19 -24.60 -6.65
CA VAL A 203 8.13 -24.07 -5.76
C VAL A 203 8.51 -24.41 -4.33
N LEU A 204 8.66 -23.39 -3.49
CA LEU A 204 8.91 -23.54 -2.07
C LEU A 204 7.60 -23.44 -1.27
N SER A 205 7.60 -24.02 -0.07
CA SER A 205 6.48 -23.88 0.88
C SER A 205 6.45 -22.49 1.51
N ASP A 206 7.63 -21.90 1.71
CA ASP A 206 7.82 -20.56 2.27
C ASP A 206 8.31 -19.57 1.21
N LYS A 207 8.36 -18.29 1.59
CA LYS A 207 8.90 -17.23 0.73
C LYS A 207 10.38 -17.47 0.45
N VAL A 208 10.80 -17.27 -0.80
CA VAL A 208 12.21 -17.39 -1.21
C VAL A 208 13.08 -16.45 -0.40
N GLY A 209 14.13 -16.96 0.25
CA GLY A 209 15.18 -16.19 0.93
C GLY A 209 16.51 -16.21 0.19
N GLU A 210 17.48 -15.41 0.67
CA GLU A 210 18.85 -15.41 0.12
C GLU A 210 19.55 -16.76 0.27
N ASN A 211 19.27 -17.48 1.37
CA ASN A 211 19.82 -18.82 1.61
C ASN A 211 19.37 -19.83 0.55
N ASP A 212 18.12 -19.75 0.09
CA ASP A 212 17.59 -20.67 -0.94
C ASP A 212 18.27 -20.41 -2.29
N ILE A 213 18.52 -19.15 -2.62
CA ILE A 213 19.25 -18.77 -3.83
C ILE A 213 20.69 -19.27 -3.75
N ASN A 214 21.36 -19.09 -2.62
CA ASN A 214 22.75 -19.52 -2.44
C ASN A 214 22.88 -21.04 -2.50
N THR A 215 21.94 -21.77 -1.88
CA THR A 215 21.87 -23.23 -1.97
C THR A 215 21.68 -23.67 -3.42
N THR A 216 20.74 -23.05 -4.13
CA THR A 216 20.48 -23.34 -5.56
C THR A 216 21.70 -23.08 -6.44
N LYS A 217 22.38 -21.93 -6.26
CA LYS A 217 23.61 -21.60 -7.00
C LYS A 217 24.72 -22.63 -6.75
N LYS A 218 24.88 -23.06 -5.50
CA LYS A 218 25.87 -24.07 -5.12
C LYS A 218 25.57 -25.41 -5.79
N THR A 219 24.33 -25.89 -5.73
CA THR A 219 23.91 -27.15 -6.37
C THR A 219 24.09 -27.11 -7.89
N LEU A 220 23.69 -26.02 -8.55
CA LEU A 220 23.86 -25.89 -10.00
C LEU A 220 25.34 -25.79 -10.43
N GLY A 221 26.18 -25.17 -9.58
CA GLY A 221 27.61 -25.02 -9.80
C GLY A 221 28.42 -26.30 -9.59
N GLU A 222 28.09 -27.09 -8.55
CA GLU A 222 28.74 -28.37 -8.25
C GLU A 222 28.45 -29.44 -9.33
N GLU A 223 27.23 -29.45 -9.86
CA GLU A 223 26.74 -30.47 -10.83
C GLU A 223 26.92 -30.06 -12.31
N LYS A 224 27.79 -29.07 -12.60
CA LYS A 224 28.17 -28.64 -13.97
C LYS A 224 26.96 -28.34 -14.87
N ILE A 225 26.06 -27.45 -14.44
CA ILE A 225 25.19 -26.71 -15.37
C ILE A 225 25.87 -25.37 -15.64
N PRO A 226 26.79 -25.29 -16.62
CA PRO A 226 27.39 -24.02 -16.99
C PRO A 226 26.32 -23.20 -17.71
N GLU A 227 26.13 -21.95 -17.31
CA GLU A 227 25.22 -20.99 -17.95
C GLU A 227 23.74 -21.19 -17.60
N TYR A 228 23.37 -20.64 -16.44
CA TYR A 228 21.99 -20.47 -16.01
C TYR A 228 21.74 -19.03 -15.55
N ASN A 229 20.49 -18.58 -15.61
CA ASN A 229 20.03 -17.35 -14.98
C ASN A 229 18.97 -17.68 -13.94
N ILE A 230 19.15 -17.23 -12.69
CA ILE A 230 18.15 -17.40 -11.65
C ILE A 230 17.32 -16.13 -11.58
N ILE A 231 16.05 -16.25 -11.94
CA ILE A 231 15.05 -15.19 -11.81
C ILE A 231 14.21 -15.49 -10.59
N THR A 232 14.20 -14.57 -9.63
CA THR A 232 13.36 -14.69 -8.43
C THR A 232 12.62 -13.38 -8.18
N ALA A 233 11.49 -13.49 -7.47
CA ALA A 233 10.81 -12.31 -6.93
C ALA A 233 11.62 -11.60 -5.83
N LEU A 234 12.72 -12.19 -5.32
CA LEU A 234 13.47 -11.65 -4.19
C LEU A 234 14.11 -10.29 -4.50
N ASP A 235 14.73 -10.13 -5.67
CA ASP A 235 15.38 -8.86 -6.04
C ASP A 235 14.36 -7.73 -6.20
N VAL A 236 13.20 -8.04 -6.79
CA VAL A 236 12.06 -7.13 -6.91
C VAL A 236 11.54 -6.78 -5.50
N ARG A 237 11.33 -7.78 -4.65
CA ARG A 237 10.83 -7.58 -3.28
C ARG A 237 11.79 -6.77 -2.43
N THR A 238 13.08 -7.10 -2.40
CA THR A 238 14.09 -6.34 -1.63
C THR A 238 14.23 -4.91 -2.11
N THR A 239 14.09 -4.68 -3.42
CA THR A 239 14.09 -3.33 -4.01
C THR A 239 12.85 -2.56 -3.57
N VAL A 240 11.66 -3.17 -3.66
CA VAL A 240 10.42 -2.54 -3.23
C VAL A 240 10.40 -2.33 -1.71
N ASP A 241 10.86 -3.28 -0.90
CA ASP A 241 10.99 -3.13 0.56
C ASP A 241 11.90 -1.96 0.92
N LYS A 242 13.04 -1.79 0.21
CA LYS A 242 13.92 -0.63 0.39
C LYS A 242 13.20 0.67 0.01
N VAL A 243 12.44 0.68 -1.07
CA VAL A 243 11.67 1.84 -1.53
C VAL A 243 10.57 2.18 -0.52
N LEU A 244 9.77 1.20 -0.09
CA LEU A 244 8.73 1.34 0.92
C LEU A 244 9.30 1.79 2.26
N ASN A 245 10.46 1.28 2.67
CA ASN A 245 11.12 1.72 3.90
C ASN A 245 11.59 3.18 3.79
N ARG A 246 12.20 3.58 2.67
CA ARG A 246 12.57 4.99 2.42
C ARG A 246 11.36 5.91 2.42
N PHE A 247 10.27 5.50 1.76
CA PHE A 247 9.00 6.21 1.81
C PHE A 247 8.44 6.26 3.24
N SER A 248 8.47 5.17 3.99
CA SER A 248 8.01 5.12 5.38
C SER A 248 8.80 6.07 6.28
N ILE A 249 10.13 6.14 6.13
CA ILE A 249 10.96 7.08 6.90
C ILE A 249 10.61 8.53 6.55
N LEU A 250 10.57 8.86 5.26
CA LEU A 250 10.23 10.21 4.80
C LEU A 250 8.85 10.64 5.31
N THR A 251 7.90 9.73 5.24
CA THR A 251 6.51 9.99 5.56
C THR A 251 6.24 10.06 7.06
N ASN A 252 6.84 9.18 7.86
CA ASN A 252 6.83 9.28 9.31
C ASN A 252 7.43 10.61 9.77
N THR A 253 8.47 11.09 9.08
CA THR A 253 9.06 12.40 9.38
C THR A 253 8.08 13.54 9.10
N ILE A 254 7.40 13.52 7.95
CA ILE A 254 6.36 14.52 7.60
C ILE A 254 5.23 14.48 8.62
N TYR A 255 4.79 13.29 9.02
CA TYR A 255 3.75 13.10 10.02
C TYR A 255 4.14 13.66 11.40
N ILE A 256 5.36 13.40 11.86
CA ILE A 256 5.90 13.97 13.10
C ILE A 256 5.96 15.50 13.02
N MET A 257 6.36 16.06 11.87
CA MET A 257 6.38 17.51 11.68
C MET A 257 4.96 18.11 11.70
N LEU A 258 4.00 17.51 11.01
CA LEU A 258 2.60 17.97 10.99
C LEU A 258 1.96 17.91 12.38
N THR A 259 2.21 16.84 13.13
CA THR A 259 1.71 16.72 14.51
C THR A 259 2.36 17.74 15.44
N LEU A 260 3.65 18.03 15.28
CA LEU A 260 4.35 19.08 16.03
C LEU A 260 3.82 20.48 15.68
N PHE A 261 3.55 20.77 14.41
CA PHE A 261 2.90 22.04 14.01
C PHE A 261 1.51 22.18 14.61
N ALA A 262 0.69 21.12 14.58
CA ALA A 262 -0.63 21.13 15.22
C ALA A 262 -0.53 21.41 16.73
N ALA A 263 0.46 20.84 17.41
CA ALA A 263 0.74 21.09 18.82
C ALA A 263 1.14 22.56 19.10
N VAL A 264 2.02 23.13 18.27
CA VAL A 264 2.41 24.54 18.38
C VAL A 264 1.22 25.47 18.16
N ILE A 265 0.40 25.19 17.14
CA ILE A 265 -0.83 25.93 16.85
C ILE A 265 -1.77 25.89 18.07
N CYS A 266 -1.95 24.72 18.69
CA CYS A 266 -2.72 24.56 19.92
C CYS A 266 -2.18 25.43 21.07
N ILE A 267 -0.87 25.42 21.32
CA ILE A 267 -0.21 26.22 22.37
C ILE A 267 -0.44 27.72 22.15
N VAL A 268 -0.20 28.20 20.92
CA VAL A 268 -0.37 29.62 20.56
C VAL A 268 -1.82 30.05 20.73
N LEU A 269 -2.76 29.21 20.33
CA LEU A 269 -4.19 29.49 20.44
C LEU A 269 -4.69 29.49 21.89
N CYS A 270 -4.20 28.57 22.75
CA CYS A 270 -4.47 28.61 24.19
C CYS A 270 -4.00 29.94 24.79
N LYS A 271 -2.75 30.33 24.53
CA LYS A 271 -2.18 31.59 25.01
C LYS A 271 -3.00 32.80 24.54
N ARG A 272 -3.43 32.81 23.28
CA ARG A 272 -4.26 33.88 22.71
C ARG A 272 -5.64 33.97 23.36
N THR A 273 -6.23 32.83 23.75
CA THR A 273 -7.54 32.77 24.44
C THR A 273 -7.48 33.43 25.81
N PHE A 274 -6.44 33.14 26.59
CA PHE A 274 -6.24 33.81 27.89
C PHE A 274 -5.91 35.31 27.76
N SER A 275 -5.11 35.69 26.76
CA SER A 275 -4.73 37.09 26.55
C SER A 275 -5.89 37.98 26.10
N SER A 276 -6.65 37.52 25.09
CA SER A 276 -7.80 38.24 24.51
C SER A 276 -8.90 38.53 25.55
N ARG A 277 -9.14 37.56 26.43
CA ARG A 277 -10.20 37.58 27.46
C ARG A 277 -9.69 37.98 28.85
N SER A 278 -8.52 38.60 28.91
CA SER A 278 -7.87 38.98 30.17
C SER A 278 -8.74 39.85 31.07
N THR A 279 -9.44 40.82 30.48
CA THR A 279 -10.37 41.72 31.21
C THR A 279 -11.60 41.01 31.75
N GLU A 280 -12.21 40.10 30.97
CA GLU A 280 -13.34 39.28 31.41
C GLU A 280 -12.94 38.40 32.61
N PHE A 281 -11.78 37.74 32.52
CA PHE A 281 -11.29 36.89 33.59
C PHE A 281 -10.91 37.68 34.84
N ALA A 282 -10.32 38.86 34.70
CA ALA A 282 -10.02 39.75 35.82
C ALA A 282 -11.31 40.20 36.54
N LEU A 283 -12.35 40.58 35.79
CA LEU A 283 -13.65 40.94 36.36
C LEU A 283 -14.29 39.76 37.10
N LYS A 284 -14.26 38.56 36.54
CA LYS A 284 -14.78 37.34 37.19
C LYS A 284 -14.08 37.07 38.53
N ILE A 285 -12.77 37.29 38.62
CA ILE A 285 -12.00 37.15 39.88
C ILE A 285 -12.38 38.22 40.90
N ILE A 286 -12.51 39.48 40.47
CA ILE A 286 -12.90 40.59 41.37
C ILE A 286 -14.28 40.34 41.99
N HIS A 287 -15.21 39.75 41.22
CA HIS A 287 -16.54 39.37 41.71
C HIS A 287 -16.55 38.07 42.56
N GLY A 288 -15.37 37.52 42.91
CA GLY A 288 -15.24 36.41 43.86
C GLY A 288 -15.30 35.00 43.25
N ILE A 289 -15.23 34.86 41.92
CA ILE A 289 -15.20 33.53 41.27
C ILE A 289 -13.82 32.90 41.46
N LYS A 290 -13.80 31.63 41.89
CA LYS A 290 -12.56 30.86 42.07
C LYS A 290 -11.84 30.66 40.74
N GLN A 291 -10.52 30.88 40.73
CA GLN A 291 -9.67 30.74 39.53
C GLN A 291 -9.80 29.35 38.87
N ASN A 292 -9.86 28.28 39.68
CA ASN A 292 -10.03 26.91 39.17
C ASN A 292 -11.33 26.71 38.38
N SER A 293 -12.41 27.40 38.74
CA SER A 293 -13.68 27.34 38.02
C SER A 293 -13.55 27.96 36.63
N ILE A 294 -12.81 29.07 36.51
CA ILE A 294 -12.58 29.74 35.23
C ILE A 294 -11.72 28.86 34.30
N ILE A 295 -10.63 28.26 34.82
CA ILE A 295 -9.81 27.32 34.06
C ILE A 295 -10.65 26.14 33.55
N LEU A 296 -11.54 25.60 34.39
CA LEU A 296 -12.40 24.48 34.02
C LEU A 296 -13.38 24.84 32.90
N VAL A 297 -13.97 26.05 32.93
CA VAL A 297 -14.84 26.53 31.83
C VAL A 297 -14.07 26.63 30.51
N VAL A 298 -12.85 27.17 30.54
CA VAL A 298 -11.99 27.29 29.34
C VAL A 298 -11.59 25.91 28.80
N ILE A 299 -11.36 24.93 29.68
CA ILE A 299 -11.10 23.53 29.27
C ILE A 299 -12.32 22.92 28.59
N ILE A 300 -13.53 23.12 29.13
CA ILE A 300 -14.77 22.61 28.51
C ILE A 300 -15.02 23.28 27.15
N GLU A 301 -14.85 24.60 27.05
CA GLU A 301 -14.91 25.35 25.78
C GLU A 301 -13.93 24.80 24.75
N SER A 302 -12.69 24.56 25.18
CA SER A 302 -11.63 23.97 24.37
C SER A 302 -11.97 22.54 23.89
N MET A 303 -12.57 21.70 24.74
CA MET A 303 -13.02 20.36 24.34
C MET A 303 -14.14 20.42 23.31
N ILE A 304 -15.15 21.28 23.51
CA ILE A 304 -16.28 21.43 22.56
C ILE A 304 -15.77 21.90 21.19
N THR A 305 -14.91 22.91 21.18
CA THR A 305 -14.32 23.43 19.93
C THR A 305 -13.47 22.38 19.23
N LEU A 306 -12.68 21.59 19.95
CA LEU A 306 -11.88 20.50 19.38
C LEU A 306 -12.77 19.41 18.76
N VAL A 307 -13.86 19.01 19.41
CA VAL A 307 -14.82 18.04 18.84
C VAL A 307 -15.42 18.55 17.53
N ILE A 308 -15.81 19.82 17.46
CA ILE A 308 -16.31 20.44 16.22
C ILE A 308 -15.24 20.42 15.12
N CYS A 309 -13.99 20.73 15.47
CA CYS A 309 -12.89 20.69 14.51
C CYS A 309 -12.66 19.28 13.97
N LEU A 310 -12.71 18.26 14.83
CA LEU A 310 -12.52 16.88 14.41
C LEU A 310 -13.59 16.43 13.44
N PHE A 311 -14.85 16.70 13.79
CA PHE A 311 -15.96 16.35 12.93
C PHE A 311 -15.81 16.99 11.54
N ASN A 312 -15.52 18.29 11.49
CA ASN A 312 -15.30 19.01 10.23
C ASN A 312 -14.09 18.46 9.45
N SER A 313 -12.99 18.13 10.14
CA SER A 313 -11.79 17.59 9.50
C SER A 313 -12.03 16.21 8.89
N LEU A 314 -12.74 15.31 9.57
CA LEU A 314 -13.05 13.97 9.06
C LEU A 314 -13.95 14.04 7.82
N VAL A 315 -14.97 14.89 7.85
CA VAL A 315 -15.86 15.12 6.70
C VAL A 315 -15.07 15.68 5.51
N ALA A 316 -14.25 16.71 5.74
CA ALA A 316 -13.45 17.32 4.68
C ALA A 316 -12.41 16.34 4.10
N SER A 317 -11.69 15.60 4.96
CA SER A 317 -10.73 14.58 4.54
C SER A 317 -11.39 13.48 3.72
N TYR A 318 -12.60 13.03 4.09
CA TYR A 318 -13.34 12.02 3.33
C TYR A 318 -13.60 12.47 1.88
N PHE A 319 -14.07 13.70 1.67
CA PHE A 319 -14.28 14.25 0.33
C PHE A 319 -12.97 14.37 -0.46
N ILE A 320 -11.90 14.86 0.17
CA ILE A 320 -10.59 14.98 -0.50
C ILE A 320 -10.06 13.60 -0.88
N MET A 321 -10.18 12.60 -0.02
CA MET A 321 -9.75 11.23 -0.32
C MET A 321 -10.56 10.60 -1.45
N LEU A 322 -11.88 10.85 -1.52
CA LEU A 322 -12.70 10.37 -2.63
C LEU A 322 -12.22 10.96 -3.97
N TRP A 323 -11.95 12.27 -3.99
CA TRP A 323 -11.41 12.94 -5.16
C TRP A 323 -10.01 12.43 -5.54
N MET A 324 -9.12 12.22 -4.55
CA MET A 324 -7.78 11.67 -4.80
C MET A 324 -7.82 10.22 -5.28
N SER A 325 -8.73 9.39 -4.75
CA SER A 325 -8.89 8.00 -5.15
C SER A 325 -9.26 7.87 -6.63
N GLN A 326 -10.11 8.77 -7.14
CA GLN A 326 -10.42 8.86 -8.56
C GLN A 326 -9.20 9.22 -9.42
N MET A 327 -8.35 10.14 -8.95
CA MET A 327 -7.14 10.53 -9.70
C MET A 327 -6.06 9.45 -9.68
N LEU A 328 -5.89 8.76 -8.56
CA LEU A 328 -4.83 7.77 -8.36
C LEU A 328 -5.25 6.34 -8.73
N SER A 329 -6.50 6.10 -9.12
CA SER A 329 -7.06 4.76 -9.41
C SER A 329 -6.76 3.72 -8.32
N THR A 330 -6.69 4.17 -7.07
CA THR A 330 -6.34 3.34 -5.91
C THR A 330 -7.33 3.55 -4.76
N ASP A 331 -7.68 2.46 -4.08
CA ASP A 331 -8.57 2.48 -2.92
C ASP A 331 -7.83 3.04 -1.70
N ILE A 332 -8.05 4.32 -1.41
CA ILE A 332 -7.46 4.96 -0.23
C ILE A 332 -8.18 4.50 1.02
N LYS A 333 -7.50 3.71 1.86
CA LYS A 333 -8.04 3.20 3.13
C LYS A 333 -7.50 4.00 4.31
N ILE A 334 -8.40 4.39 5.20
CA ILE A 334 -8.08 5.15 6.41
C ILE A 334 -7.58 4.21 7.50
N ARG A 335 -6.42 4.50 8.09
CA ARG A 335 -5.91 3.76 9.26
C ARG A 335 -6.34 4.45 10.55
N VAL A 336 -7.51 4.06 11.05
CA VAL A 336 -8.16 4.65 12.24
C VAL A 336 -7.24 4.69 13.46
N VAL A 337 -6.40 3.67 13.67
CA VAL A 337 -5.49 3.57 14.82
C VAL A 337 -4.47 4.71 14.85
N MET A 338 -3.83 5.02 13.72
CA MET A 338 -2.76 6.03 13.65
C MET A 338 -3.34 7.44 13.88
N ILE A 339 -4.48 7.72 13.25
CA ILE A 339 -5.23 8.97 13.43
C ILE A 339 -5.68 9.12 14.88
N SER A 340 -6.18 8.05 15.51
CA SER A 340 -6.56 8.11 16.93
C SER A 340 -5.39 8.43 17.85
N LEU A 341 -4.18 7.97 17.51
CA LEU A 341 -2.97 8.20 18.28
C LEU A 341 -2.49 9.66 18.18
N SER A 342 -2.40 10.23 16.96
CA SER A 342 -2.07 11.66 16.85
C SER A 342 -3.13 12.53 17.48
N LEU A 343 -4.39 12.17 17.31
CA LEU A 343 -5.49 12.90 17.92
C LEU A 343 -5.38 12.94 19.45
N SER A 344 -5.17 11.77 20.06
CA SER A 344 -4.97 11.66 21.50
C SER A 344 -3.77 12.50 21.97
N GLY A 345 -2.66 12.46 21.21
CA GLY A 345 -1.48 13.28 21.49
C GLY A 345 -1.75 14.79 21.44
N VAL A 346 -2.40 15.28 20.38
CA VAL A 346 -2.77 16.70 20.25
C VAL A 346 -3.75 17.12 21.34
N LEU A 347 -4.72 16.27 21.68
CA LEU A 347 -5.70 16.52 22.74
C LEU A 347 -5.03 16.65 24.11
N LEU A 348 -4.09 15.76 24.43
CA LEU A 348 -3.29 15.82 25.67
C LEU A 348 -2.48 17.12 25.74
N ILE A 349 -1.80 17.50 24.66
CA ILE A 349 -1.02 18.75 24.61
C ILE A 349 -1.95 19.96 24.78
N PHE A 350 -3.13 19.93 24.17
CA PHE A 350 -4.10 21.02 24.26
C PHE A 350 -4.67 21.18 25.67
N LEU A 351 -4.98 20.07 26.36
CA LEU A 351 -5.40 20.07 27.77
C LEU A 351 -4.30 20.57 28.69
N CYS A 352 -3.09 20.03 28.57
CA CYS A 352 -1.94 20.43 29.38
C CYS A 352 -1.62 21.92 29.18
N SER A 353 -1.69 22.41 27.94
CA SER A 353 -1.46 23.83 27.61
C SER A 353 -2.50 24.74 28.27
N ASN A 354 -3.79 24.37 28.23
CA ASN A 354 -4.85 25.15 28.89
C ASN A 354 -4.66 25.23 30.41
N ILE A 355 -4.28 24.13 31.06
CA ILE A 355 -3.97 24.12 32.49
C ILE A 355 -2.74 24.99 32.80
N PHE A 356 -1.67 24.82 32.02
CA PHE A 356 -0.41 25.54 32.21
C PHE A 356 -0.58 27.06 32.04
N PHE A 357 -1.16 27.49 30.91
CA PHE A 357 -1.40 28.91 30.66
C PHE A 357 -2.45 29.49 31.61
N GLY A 358 -3.48 28.73 31.98
CA GLY A 358 -4.44 29.16 33.00
C GLY A 358 -3.76 29.48 34.33
N LYS A 359 -2.94 28.55 34.85
CA LYS A 359 -2.18 28.76 36.09
C LYS A 359 -1.19 29.92 35.99
N LEU A 360 -0.49 30.04 34.86
CA LEU A 360 0.49 31.12 34.65
C LEU A 360 -0.18 32.49 34.55
N PHE A 361 -1.34 32.57 33.89
CA PHE A 361 -2.13 33.78 33.74
C PHE A 361 -2.68 34.28 35.09
N PHE A 362 -3.24 33.39 35.90
CA PHE A 362 -3.84 33.74 37.19
C PHE A 362 -2.84 34.01 38.34
N ARG A 363 -1.55 33.81 38.10
CA ARG A 363 -0.49 34.31 39.00
C ARG A 363 -0.32 35.83 38.95
N ILE A 364 -0.75 36.47 37.87
CA ILE A 364 -0.66 37.93 37.70
C ILE A 364 -1.80 38.58 38.49
N ASN A 365 -1.50 39.67 39.20
CA ASN A 365 -2.51 40.39 39.98
C ASN A 365 -3.57 41.00 39.02
N PRO A 366 -4.88 40.81 39.30
CA PRO A 366 -5.98 41.17 38.40
C PRO A 366 -6.01 42.66 38.01
N ILE A 367 -5.48 43.55 38.86
CA ILE A 367 -5.42 44.99 38.56
C ILE A 367 -4.48 45.27 37.38
N TYR A 368 -3.35 44.56 37.30
CA TYR A 368 -2.41 44.70 36.18
C TYR A 368 -2.96 44.08 34.88
N LEU A 369 -3.80 43.05 34.98
CA LEU A 369 -4.47 42.43 33.83
C LEU A 369 -5.47 43.40 33.15
N ILE A 370 -6.10 44.28 33.92
CA ILE A 370 -7.02 45.31 33.39
C ILE A 370 -6.23 46.47 32.78
N LYS A 371 -5.14 46.90 33.42
CA LYS A 371 -4.34 48.05 32.99
C LYS A 371 -3.50 47.77 31.73
N GLY A 372 -3.07 46.53 31.52
CA GLY A 372 -2.27 46.11 30.36
C GLY A 372 -2.97 46.14 29.00
N ARG A 373 -4.24 46.59 28.93
CA ARG A 373 -4.99 46.80 27.68
C ARG A 373 -4.97 48.25 27.19
N GLN A 374 -4.47 49.19 28.00
CA GLN A 374 -4.35 50.61 27.65
C GLN A 374 -3.01 50.99 27.00
N GLN A 375 -2.13 50.02 26.77
CA GLN A 375 -0.94 50.11 25.91
C GLN A 375 -1.12 49.09 24.78
#